data_AF-A0A5E6VMX7-F1
#
_entry.id   AF-A0A5E6VMX7-F1
#
_cell.length_a   1.000
_cell.length_b   1.000
_cell.length_c   1.000
_cell.angle_alpha   90.00
_cell.angle_beta   90.00
_cell.angle_gamma   90.00
#
_symmetry.space_group_name_H-M   'P 1'
#
loop_
_entity.id
_entity.type
_entity.pdbx_description
1 polymer ?
#
loop_
_entity_poly.entity_id
_entity_poly.type
_entity_poly.pdbx_seq_one_letter_code
_entity_poly.pdbx_strand_id
1 'polypeptide(L)'
;MIAIAYMAYRIWKPPPPRLYERKRKRKSGKVCISYYYLDKSGKEIALGPDLNVARLKWAELEAKDKPRDLLLMKAIFDRYERDIIPKKAPRTQKDVVVN
;
A
#
# COMPACT_ATOMS: atom_id res chain seq x y z
N MET A 1 3.70 22.84 20.76
CA MET A 1 4.41 21.53 20.82
C MET A 1 3.89 20.50 19.82
N ILE A 2 2.57 20.31 19.64
CA ILE A 2 2.02 19.28 18.72
C ILE A 2 2.30 19.56 17.22
N ALA A 3 2.15 20.81 16.75
CA ALA A 3 2.31 21.16 15.33
C ALA A 3 3.75 20.97 14.80
N ILE A 4 4.76 21.25 15.62
CA ILE A 4 6.18 21.08 15.26
C ILE A 4 6.50 19.59 15.14
N ALA A 5 5.99 18.76 16.06
CA ALA A 5 6.14 17.32 15.98
C ALA A 5 5.46 16.75 14.72
N TYR A 6 4.27 17.25 14.36
CA TYR A 6 3.55 16.81 13.16
C TYR A 6 4.28 17.19 11.85
N MET A 7 4.85 18.39 11.78
CA MET A 7 5.66 18.82 10.64
C MET A 7 6.98 18.04 10.55
N ALA A 8 7.64 17.79 11.68
CA ALA A 8 8.85 16.96 11.72
C ALA A 8 8.55 15.50 11.32
N TYR A 9 7.42 14.93 11.75
CA TYR A 9 7.00 13.58 11.39
C TYR A 9 6.66 13.45 9.89
N ARG A 10 6.10 14.51 9.30
CA ARG A 10 5.84 14.61 7.86
C ARG A 10 7.14 14.66 7.04
N ILE A 11 8.22 15.18 7.63
CA ILE A 11 9.53 15.36 6.98
C ILE A 11 10.45 14.14 7.17
N TRP A 12 10.38 13.46 8.32
CA TRP A 12 11.29 12.35 8.68
C TRP A 12 10.75 10.95 8.36
N LYS A 13 9.61 10.81 7.68
CA LYS A 13 9.17 9.47 7.24
C LYS A 13 10.12 8.98 6.14
N PRO A 14 10.87 7.89 6.35
CA PRO A 14 11.75 7.36 5.31
C PRO A 14 10.91 7.05 4.06
N PRO A 15 11.47 7.27 2.86
CA PRO A 15 10.74 6.99 1.64
C PRO A 15 10.34 5.50 1.62
N PRO A 16 9.17 5.19 1.04
CA PRO A 16 8.76 3.82 0.82
C PRO A 16 9.88 3.02 0.14
N PRO A 17 10.04 1.72 0.47
CA PRO A 17 11.12 0.91 -0.09
C PRO A 17 11.07 0.96 -1.62
N ARG A 18 12.25 1.11 -2.24
CA ARG A 18 12.45 1.18 -3.70
C ARG A 18 11.83 2.42 -4.38
N LEU A 19 11.23 3.37 -3.66
CA LEU A 19 10.86 4.68 -4.18
C LEU A 19 11.99 5.68 -3.90
N TYR A 20 12.52 6.32 -4.94
CA TYR A 20 13.59 7.31 -4.79
C TYR A 20 13.36 8.57 -5.61
N GLU A 21 13.98 9.66 -5.16
CA GLU A 21 13.86 10.99 -5.74
C GLU A 21 15.15 11.36 -6.46
N ARG A 22 15.03 11.91 -7.67
CA ARG A 22 16.13 12.50 -8.42
C ARG A 22 15.91 13.99 -8.62
N LYS A 23 16.88 14.78 -8.18
CA LYS A 23 16.91 16.23 -8.39
C LYS A 23 17.85 16.55 -9.54
N ARG A 24 17.34 17.26 -10.56
CA ARG A 24 18.15 17.76 -11.67
C ARG A 24 18.03 19.28 -11.76
N LYS A 25 19.16 19.99 -11.70
CA LYS A 25 19.22 21.43 -12.00
C LYS A 25 19.13 21.62 -13.52
N ARG A 26 18.19 22.43 -13.99
CA ARG A 26 18.12 22.85 -15.40
C ARG A 26 19.05 24.03 -15.65
N LYS A 27 19.36 24.29 -16.93
CA LYS A 27 20.15 25.46 -17.36
C LYS A 27 19.56 26.79 -16.88
N SER A 28 18.24 26.85 -16.67
CA SER A 28 17.52 28.02 -16.13
C SER A 28 17.61 28.17 -14.60
N GLY A 29 18.39 27.34 -13.89
CA GLY A 29 18.49 27.33 -12.43
C GLY A 29 17.35 26.60 -11.70
N LYS A 30 16.21 26.34 -12.37
CA LYS A 30 15.09 25.59 -11.79
C LYS A 30 15.49 24.14 -11.48
N VAL A 31 15.19 23.68 -10.26
CA VAL A 31 15.35 22.27 -9.87
C VAL A 31 14.12 21.49 -10.30
N CYS A 32 14.32 20.46 -11.10
CA CYS A 32 13.28 19.49 -11.43
C CYS A 32 13.43 18.26 -10.56
N ILE A 33 12.33 17.88 -9.92
CA ILE A 33 12.22 16.68 -9.11
C ILE A 33 11.52 15.62 -9.96
N SER A 34 12.00 14.38 -9.89
CA SER A 34 11.37 13.25 -10.54
C SER A 34 11.51 12.01 -9.65
N TYR A 35 10.44 11.25 -9.54
CA TYR A 35 10.34 10.06 -8.72
C TYR A 35 10.44 8.81 -9.57
N TYR A 36 11.09 7.80 -9.01
CA TYR A 36 11.39 6.54 -9.68
C TYR A 36 11.18 5.36 -8.73
N TYR A 37 10.85 4.21 -9.31
CA TYR A 37 10.75 2.93 -8.62
C TYR A 37 11.87 1.99 -9.07
N LEU A 38 12.55 1.34 -8.14
CA LEU A 38 13.51 0.28 -8.43
C LEU A 38 12.81 -1.08 -8.36
N ASP A 39 12.63 -1.71 -9.51
CA ASP A 39 12.05 -3.05 -9.56
C ASP A 39 12.98 -4.09 -8.89
N LYS A 40 12.42 -5.26 -8.54
CA LYS A 40 13.17 -6.37 -7.93
C LYS A 40 14.31 -6.88 -8.83
N SER A 41 14.18 -6.70 -10.14
CA SER A 41 15.23 -6.99 -11.12
C SER A 41 16.31 -5.91 -11.20
N GLY A 42 16.22 -4.82 -10.43
CA GLY A 42 17.16 -3.70 -10.44
C GLY A 42 16.94 -2.69 -11.57
N LYS A 43 15.83 -2.76 -12.30
CA LYS A 43 15.47 -1.78 -13.34
C LYS A 43 14.71 -0.60 -12.75
N GLU A 44 15.04 0.59 -13.26
CA GLU A 44 14.39 1.84 -12.87
C GLU A 44 13.12 2.08 -13.69
N ILE A 45 12.01 2.41 -13.02
CA ILE A 45 10.73 2.79 -13.63
C ILE A 45 10.42 4.23 -13.26
N ALA A 46 10.23 5.11 -14.25
CA ALA A 46 9.88 6.50 -14.01
C ALA A 46 8.42 6.64 -13.58
N LEU A 47 8.17 7.26 -12.42
CA LEU A 47 6.81 7.45 -11.87
C LEU A 47 6.24 8.84 -12.18
N GLY A 48 7.12 9.83 -12.32
CA GLY A 48 6.77 11.21 -12.68
C GLY A 48 7.26 12.25 -11.65
N PRO A 49 6.95 13.54 -11.85
CA PRO A 49 7.43 14.63 -10.99
C PRO A 49 6.54 14.91 -9.77
N ASP A 50 5.32 14.39 -9.73
CA ASP A 50 4.39 14.59 -8.61
C ASP A 50 4.52 13.46 -7.57
N LEU A 51 4.75 13.82 -6.31
CA LEU A 51 4.98 12.87 -5.22
C LEU A 51 3.75 12.04 -4.88
N ASN A 52 2.56 12.62 -4.92
CA ASN A 52 1.33 11.92 -4.56
C ASN A 52 1.00 10.89 -5.65
N VAL A 53 1.13 11.27 -6.91
CA VAL A 53 0.97 10.35 -8.05
C VAL A 53 2.02 9.24 -8.01
N ALA A 54 3.28 9.57 -7.69
CA ALA A 54 4.34 8.58 -7.58
C ALA A 54 4.07 7.56 -6.46
N ARG A 55 3.53 8.00 -5.31
CA ARG A 55 3.14 7.09 -4.21
C ARG A 55 2.03 6.12 -4.60
N LEU A 56 1.04 6.57 -5.39
CA LEU A 56 -0.02 5.69 -5.88
C LEU A 56 0.55 4.60 -6.81
N LYS A 57 1.34 5.00 -7.81
CA LYS A 57 2.00 4.04 -8.71
C LYS A 57 2.96 3.10 -7.98
N TRP A 58 3.69 3.61 -6.99
CA TRP A 58 4.53 2.77 -6.13
C TRP A 58 3.70 1.73 -5.37
N ALA A 59 2.54 2.12 -4.83
CA ALA A 59 1.67 1.20 -4.10
C ALA A 59 1.12 0.11 -5.03
N GLU A 60 0.80 0.43 -6.28
CA GLU A 60 0.39 -0.54 -7.30
C GLU A 60 1.52 -1.56 -7.61
N LEU A 61 2.78 -1.10 -7.66
CA LEU A 61 3.94 -1.96 -7.93
C LEU A 61 4.35 -2.81 -6.72
N GLU A 62 4.21 -2.30 -5.50
CA GLU A 62 4.50 -3.06 -4.27
C GLU A 62 3.35 -3.94 -3.79
N ALA A 63 2.12 -3.67 -4.24
CA ALA A 63 0.98 -4.53 -3.95
C ALA A 63 1.27 -5.92 -4.51
N LYS A 64 1.77 -6.81 -3.65
CA LYS A 64 1.69 -8.25 -3.89
C LYS A 64 0.22 -8.57 -4.13
N ASP A 65 -0.06 -9.47 -5.07
CA ASP A 65 -1.41 -10.00 -5.29
C ASP A 65 -2.03 -10.26 -3.92
N LYS A 66 -3.04 -9.46 -3.56
CA LYS A 66 -3.82 -9.77 -2.37
C LYS A 66 -4.34 -11.18 -2.62
N PRO A 67 -4.21 -12.11 -1.65
CA PRO A 67 -4.84 -13.41 -1.76
C PRO A 67 -6.24 -13.19 -2.31
N ARG A 68 -6.59 -13.86 -3.41
CA ARG A 68 -7.87 -13.62 -4.10
C ARG A 68 -9.06 -13.75 -3.15
N ASP A 69 -8.85 -14.50 -2.07
CA ASP A 69 -9.73 -14.72 -0.96
C ASP A 69 -10.11 -13.45 -0.17
N LEU A 70 -9.28 -12.41 -0.20
CA LEU A 70 -9.54 -11.10 0.41
C LEU A 70 -10.25 -10.14 -0.54
N LEU A 71 -10.35 -10.48 -1.83
CA LEU A 71 -10.95 -9.63 -2.85
C LEU A 71 -12.38 -10.03 -3.19
N LEU A 72 -12.76 -11.28 -2.93
CA LEU A 72 -14.08 -11.80 -3.23
C LEU A 72 -14.92 -11.91 -1.95
N MET A 73 -16.10 -11.30 -1.95
CA MET A 73 -17.04 -11.36 -0.83
C MET A 73 -17.30 -12.81 -0.38
N LYS A 74 -17.40 -13.74 -1.34
CA LYS A 74 -17.54 -15.18 -1.09
C LYS A 74 -16.38 -15.74 -0.25
N ALA A 75 -15.15 -15.41 -0.58
CA ALA A 75 -14.01 -16.01 0.10
C ALA A 75 -13.76 -15.44 1.50
N ILE A 76 -14.24 -14.21 1.75
CA ILE A 76 -14.33 -13.66 3.12
C ILE A 76 -15.35 -14.47 3.94
N PHE A 77 -16.50 -14.80 3.37
CA PHE A 77 -17.51 -15.66 4.02
C PHE A 77 -17.00 -17.09 4.23
N ASP A 78 -16.40 -17.73 3.22
CA ASP A 78 -15.85 -19.08 3.33
C ASP A 78 -14.79 -19.19 4.45
N ARG A 79 -13.97 -18.14 4.63
CA ARG A 79 -13.01 -18.06 5.75
C ARG A 79 -13.70 -17.88 7.09
N TYR A 80 -14.73 -17.01 7.16
CA TYR A 80 -15.50 -16.81 8.38
C TYR A 80 -16.18 -18.10 8.85
N GLU A 81 -16.79 -18.84 7.91
CA GLU A 81 -17.40 -20.15 8.17
C GLU A 81 -16.38 -21.14 8.71
N ARG A 82 -15.18 -21.20 8.14
CA ARG A 82 -14.11 -22.12 8.58
C ARG A 82 -13.53 -21.76 9.95
N ASP A 83 -13.18 -20.49 10.15
CA ASP A 83 -12.30 -20.08 11.26
C ASP A 83 -13.05 -19.58 12.49
N ILE A 84 -14.30 -19.12 12.32
CA ILE A 84 -15.08 -18.41 13.34
C ILE A 84 -16.30 -19.21 13.80
N ILE A 85 -17.08 -19.79 12.88
CA ILE A 85 -18.30 -20.53 13.25
C ILE A 85 -18.02 -21.70 14.20
N PRO A 86 -16.99 -22.55 14.02
CA PRO A 86 -16.71 -23.67 14.92
C PRO A 86 -16.41 -23.28 16.37
N LYS A 87 -16.07 -22.00 16.61
CA LYS A 87 -15.80 -21.46 17.95
C LYS A 87 -17.05 -20.93 18.66
N LYS A 88 -18.19 -20.85 17.98
CA LYS A 88 -19.47 -20.40 18.57
C LYS A 88 -20.17 -21.55 19.30
N ALA A 89 -21.12 -21.23 20.18
CA ALA A 89 -21.93 -22.25 20.84
C ALA A 89 -22.72 -23.07 19.80
N PRO A 90 -22.95 -24.39 20.01
CA PRO A 90 -23.53 -25.28 19.01
C PRO A 90 -24.89 -24.84 18.47
N ARG A 91 -25.70 -24.16 19.31
CA ARG A 91 -26.98 -23.59 18.90
C ARG A 91 -26.78 -22.48 17.87
N THR A 92 -25.89 -21.54 18.16
CA THR A 92 -25.56 -20.41 17.28
C THR A 92 -24.86 -20.84 15.99
N GLN A 93 -24.14 -21.97 15.99
CA GLN A 93 -23.57 -22.52 14.75
C GLN A 93 -24.65 -22.92 13.75
N LYS A 94 -25.70 -23.60 14.22
CA LYS A 94 -26.82 -24.07 13.38
C LYS A 94 -27.66 -22.92 12.81
N ASP A 95 -27.76 -21.82 13.54
CA ASP A 95 -28.55 -20.66 13.13
C ASP A 95 -27.85 -19.81 12.04
N VAL A 96 -26.52 -19.92 11.90
CA VAL A 96 -25.71 -19.11 10.98
C VAL A 96 -25.47 -19.82 9.63
N VAL A 97 -25.36 -21.14 9.64
CA VAL A 97 -25.18 -21.92 8.40
C VAL A 97 -26.55 -22.18 7.78
N VAL A 98 -26.85 -21.52 6.66
CA VAL A 98 -28.08 -21.75 5.89
C VAL A 98 -27.92 -23.08 5.14
N ASN A 99 -28.84 -24.02 5.35
CA ASN A 99 -28.91 -25.27 4.56
C ASN A 99 -29.24 -25.01 3.09
#